data_AF-A0A2D8GD74-F1
#
_entry.id   AF-A0A2D8GD74-F1
#
_cell.length_a   1.000
_cell.length_b   1.000
_cell.length_c   1.000
_cell.angle_alpha   90.00
_cell.angle_beta   90.00
_cell.angle_gamma   90.00
#
_symmetry.space_group_name_H-M   'P 1'
#
loop_
_entity.id
_entity.type
_entity.pdbx_description
1 polymer ?
#
loop_
_entity_poly.entity_id
_entity_poly.type
_entity_poly.pdbx_seq_one_letter_code
_entity_poly.pdbx_strand_id
1 'polypeptide(L)'
;MKRLIFIGLPVLLYSEEPVDLFTQFVNNYLLLAKSKVESSPVVWQDVKEGYLRNYTLRFTYSLLDSLSSKDLSAFNAGLRHLYKVDSLCTEIKKGGEYEHTIAPNDTPNFNINYFHSSSR
;
A
#
# COMPACT_ATOMS: atom_id res chain seq x y z
N MET A 1 7.84 -37.46 -40.70
CA MET A 1 7.63 -36.95 -39.33
C MET A 1 8.89 -36.30 -38.70
N LYS A 2 9.82 -35.72 -39.49
CA LYS A 2 11.03 -35.05 -38.96
C LYS A 2 10.97 -33.51 -38.93
N ARG A 3 9.94 -32.91 -39.56
CA ARG A 3 9.82 -31.45 -39.71
C ARG A 3 9.02 -30.75 -38.61
N LEU A 4 8.29 -31.49 -37.75
CA LEU A 4 7.51 -30.91 -36.65
C LEU A 4 8.35 -30.62 -35.39
N ILE A 5 9.53 -31.25 -35.26
CA ILE A 5 10.42 -31.06 -34.10
C ILE A 5 11.04 -29.65 -34.09
N PHE A 6 11.20 -29.01 -35.26
CA PHE A 6 11.79 -27.68 -35.37
C PHE A 6 10.86 -26.53 -34.98
N ILE A 7 9.55 -26.78 -34.84
CA ILE A 7 8.57 -25.73 -34.47
C ILE A 7 8.37 -25.67 -32.95
N GLY A 8 8.68 -26.75 -32.21
CA GLY A 8 8.55 -26.79 -30.75
C GLY A 8 9.72 -26.13 -29.98
N LEU A 9 10.91 -26.10 -30.58
CA LEU A 9 12.12 -25.56 -29.94
C LEU A 9 12.07 -24.03 -29.68
N PRO A 10 11.57 -23.17 -30.59
CA PRO A 10 11.50 -21.74 -30.30
C PRO A 10 10.46 -21.38 -29.22
N VAL A 11 9.38 -22.17 -29.06
CA VAL A 11 8.34 -21.92 -28.05
C VAL A 11 8.88 -22.11 -26.62
N LEU A 12 9.82 -23.03 -26.42
CA LEU A 12 10.45 -23.27 -25.13
C LEU A 12 11.52 -22.22 -24.79
N LEU A 13 12.19 -21.64 -25.80
CA LEU A 13 13.26 -20.65 -25.61
C LEU A 13 12.74 -19.23 -25.35
N TYR A 14 11.51 -18.90 -25.75
CA TYR A 14 10.90 -17.58 -25.53
C TYR A 14 9.94 -17.53 -24.32
N SER A 15 9.91 -18.56 -23.47
CA SER A 15 8.93 -18.68 -22.38
C SER A 15 9.38 -18.09 -21.02
N GLU A 16 10.58 -17.51 -20.91
CA GLU A 16 11.12 -17.05 -19.61
C GLU A 16 10.76 -15.60 -19.24
N GLU A 17 10.23 -14.79 -20.16
CA GLU A 17 9.97 -13.36 -19.93
C GLU A 17 8.70 -12.92 -19.13
N PRO A 18 7.72 -13.76 -18.71
CA PRO A 18 6.51 -13.21 -18.10
C PRO A 18 6.64 -12.86 -16.60
N VAL A 19 7.54 -13.52 -15.85
CA VAL A 19 7.60 -13.37 -14.38
C VAL A 19 8.33 -12.09 -13.98
N ASP A 20 9.42 -11.75 -14.66
CA ASP A 20 10.26 -10.60 -14.31
C ASP A 20 9.57 -9.28 -14.68
N LEU A 21 8.91 -9.23 -15.85
CA LEU A 21 8.09 -8.09 -16.29
C LEU A 21 6.96 -7.77 -15.30
N PHE A 22 6.24 -8.79 -14.83
CA PHE A 22 5.16 -8.59 -13.87
C PHE A 22 5.68 -8.10 -12.52
N THR A 23 6.81 -8.64 -12.08
CA THR A 23 7.48 -8.20 -10.86
C THR A 23 7.92 -6.75 -10.95
N GLN A 24 8.50 -6.35 -12.07
CA GLN A 24 8.87 -4.97 -12.34
C GLN A 24 7.66 -4.04 -12.36
N PHE A 25 6.56 -4.46 -13.01
CA PHE A 25 5.31 -3.69 -13.03
C PHE A 25 4.78 -3.43 -11.62
N VAL A 26 4.66 -4.49 -10.80
CA VAL A 26 4.14 -4.38 -9.43
C VAL A 26 5.02 -3.47 -8.57
N ASN A 27 6.35 -3.64 -8.64
CA ASN A 27 7.29 -2.79 -7.90
C ASN A 27 7.16 -1.32 -8.32
N ASN A 28 7.17 -1.04 -9.62
CA ASN A 28 7.06 0.32 -10.13
C ASN A 28 5.71 0.96 -9.77
N TYR A 29 4.63 0.19 -9.81
CA TYR A 29 3.31 0.67 -9.40
C TYR A 29 3.30 1.08 -7.92
N LEU A 30 3.83 0.23 -7.03
CA LEU A 30 3.89 0.51 -5.59
C LEU A 30 4.80 1.69 -5.28
N LEU A 31 5.96 1.81 -5.93
CA LEU A 31 6.86 2.96 -5.80
C LEU A 31 6.19 4.27 -6.25
N LEU A 32 5.45 4.23 -7.36
CA LEU A 32 4.71 5.39 -7.85
C LEU A 32 3.58 5.78 -6.89
N ALA A 33 2.84 4.81 -6.37
CA ALA A 33 1.79 5.04 -5.38
C ALA A 33 2.38 5.70 -4.12
N LYS A 34 3.47 5.15 -3.59
CA LYS A 34 4.21 5.74 -2.46
C LYS A 34 4.56 7.20 -2.73
N SER A 35 5.24 7.48 -3.85
CA SER A 35 5.70 8.83 -4.19
C SER A 35 4.56 9.86 -4.27
N LYS A 36 3.38 9.46 -4.80
CA LYS A 36 2.21 10.35 -4.88
C LYS A 36 1.56 10.63 -3.53
N VAL A 37 1.67 9.70 -2.60
CA VAL A 37 1.02 9.80 -1.28
C VAL A 37 1.92 10.51 -0.26
N GLU A 38 3.24 10.42 -0.42
CA GLU A 38 4.26 10.90 0.52
C GLU A 38 4.19 12.39 0.86
N SER A 39 3.76 13.24 -0.08
CA SER A 39 3.69 14.69 0.15
C SER A 39 2.32 15.27 -0.15
N SER A 40 1.88 16.18 0.73
CA SER A 40 0.72 17.06 0.53
C SER A 40 0.88 18.32 1.38
N PRO A 41 0.51 19.50 0.85
CA PRO A 41 0.58 20.76 1.60
C PRO A 41 -0.36 20.81 2.80
N VAL A 42 -1.39 19.94 2.83
CA VAL A 42 -2.43 19.91 3.86
C VAL A 42 -2.39 18.66 4.74
N VAL A 43 -1.35 17.83 4.62
CA VAL A 43 -1.28 16.50 5.30
C VAL A 43 -1.41 16.57 6.83
N TRP A 44 -1.00 17.68 7.43
CA TRP A 44 -1.07 17.91 8.89
C TRP A 44 -2.25 18.81 9.29
N GLN A 45 -2.98 19.36 8.32
CA GLN A 45 -4.12 20.24 8.54
C GLN A 45 -5.44 19.48 8.41
N ASP A 46 -5.52 18.52 7.50
CA ASP A 46 -6.64 17.62 7.33
C ASP A 46 -6.31 16.26 7.98
N VAL A 47 -7.01 15.95 9.08
CA VAL A 47 -6.83 14.71 9.84
C VAL A 47 -7.17 13.47 9.00
N LYS A 48 -8.22 13.53 8.18
CA LYS A 48 -8.61 12.41 7.31
C LYS A 48 -7.52 12.14 6.30
N GLU A 49 -7.11 13.19 5.58
CA GLU A 49 -6.10 13.08 4.53
C GLU A 49 -4.77 12.60 5.14
N GLY A 50 -4.36 13.18 6.26
CA GLY A 50 -3.17 12.77 7.00
C GLY A 50 -3.21 11.30 7.42
N TYR A 51 -4.33 10.84 7.98
CA TYR A 51 -4.51 9.44 8.36
C TYR A 51 -4.44 8.50 7.16
N LEU A 52 -5.25 8.77 6.12
CA LEU A 52 -5.33 7.91 4.93
C LEU A 52 -3.99 7.84 4.19
N ARG A 53 -3.27 8.96 4.07
CA ARG A 53 -1.94 8.99 3.45
C ARG A 53 -0.94 8.16 4.24
N ASN A 54 -0.85 8.36 5.55
CA ASN A 54 0.06 7.60 6.41
C ASN A 54 -0.27 6.09 6.39
N TYR A 55 -1.56 5.75 6.45
CA TYR A 55 -2.01 4.35 6.34
C TYR A 55 -1.60 3.74 5.00
N THR A 56 -1.83 4.46 3.90
CA THR A 56 -1.49 4.02 2.55
C THR A 56 0.02 3.84 2.37
N LEU A 57 0.83 4.78 2.89
CA LEU A 57 2.29 4.66 2.90
C LEU A 57 2.72 3.40 3.66
N ARG A 58 2.24 3.22 4.89
CA ARG A 58 2.58 2.04 5.71
C ARG A 58 2.19 0.73 5.01
N PHE A 59 1.00 0.68 4.41
CA PHE A 59 0.53 -0.50 3.68
C PHE A 59 1.42 -0.79 2.46
N THR A 60 1.76 0.25 1.69
CA THR A 60 2.61 0.13 0.49
C THR A 60 4.03 -0.30 0.84
N TYR A 61 4.62 0.25 1.92
CA TYR A 61 5.91 -0.19 2.45
C TYR A 61 5.88 -1.66 2.85
N SER A 62 4.85 -2.09 3.58
CA SER A 62 4.71 -3.49 3.99
C SER A 62 4.67 -4.45 2.79
N LEU A 63 4.03 -4.04 1.69
CA LEU A 63 4.01 -4.82 0.45
C LEU A 63 5.38 -4.87 -0.22
N LEU A 64 6.07 -3.73 -0.33
CA LEU A 64 7.41 -3.66 -0.91
C LEU A 64 8.42 -4.49 -0.10
N ASP A 65 8.35 -4.43 1.21
CA ASP A 65 9.18 -5.24 2.11
C ASP A 65 8.89 -6.73 1.92
N SER A 66 7.61 -7.13 1.83
CA SER A 66 7.20 -8.52 1.60
C SER A 66 7.62 -9.05 0.21
N LEU A 67 7.63 -8.18 -0.80
CA LEU A 67 8.13 -8.52 -2.14
C LEU A 67 9.66 -8.69 -2.12
N SER A 68 10.36 -7.82 -1.39
CA SER A 68 11.82 -7.87 -1.22
C SER A 68 12.28 -9.11 -0.44
N SER A 69 11.55 -9.48 0.63
CA SER A 69 11.82 -10.68 1.43
C SER A 69 11.40 -11.98 0.73
N LYS A 70 10.73 -11.91 -0.43
CA LYS A 70 10.15 -13.03 -1.18
C LYS A 70 9.03 -13.78 -0.43
N ASP A 71 8.48 -13.20 0.65
CA ASP A 71 7.33 -13.76 1.36
C ASP A 71 6.03 -13.60 0.56
N LEU A 72 5.99 -12.61 -0.34
CA LEU A 72 4.86 -12.32 -1.22
C LEU A 72 5.32 -12.38 -2.68
N SER A 73 4.63 -13.16 -3.51
CA SER A 73 4.87 -13.12 -4.96
C SER A 73 4.25 -11.87 -5.57
N ALA A 74 4.91 -11.31 -6.58
CA ALA A 74 4.38 -10.17 -7.33
C ALA A 74 2.96 -10.45 -7.84
N PHE A 75 2.71 -11.64 -8.39
CA PHE A 75 1.39 -12.08 -8.84
C PHE A 75 0.30 -11.94 -7.76
N ASN A 76 0.58 -12.44 -6.55
CA ASN A 76 -0.37 -12.35 -5.44
C ASN A 76 -0.55 -10.90 -4.96
N ALA A 77 0.51 -10.10 -4.95
CA ALA A 77 0.43 -8.67 -4.64
C ALA A 77 -0.47 -7.93 -5.66
N GLY A 78 -0.25 -8.22 -6.94
CA GLY A 78 -1.04 -7.76 -8.07
C GLY A 78 -2.53 -8.02 -7.88
N LEU A 79 -2.87 -9.28 -7.68
CA LEU A 79 -4.25 -9.76 -7.60
C LEU A 79 -4.98 -9.27 -6.33
N ARG A 80 -4.30 -9.25 -5.18
CA ARG A 80 -4.96 -9.08 -3.87
C ARG A 80 -4.80 -7.71 -3.24
N HIS A 81 -3.83 -6.91 -3.68
CA HIS A 81 -3.44 -5.72 -2.92
C HIS A 81 -3.42 -4.43 -3.75
N LEU A 82 -3.15 -4.47 -5.06
CA LEU A 82 -3.11 -3.25 -5.87
C LEU A 82 -4.45 -2.51 -5.90
N TYR A 83 -5.57 -3.22 -5.99
CA TYR A 83 -6.90 -2.58 -5.95
C TYR A 83 -7.12 -1.80 -4.65
N LYS A 84 -6.57 -2.29 -3.53
CA LYS A 84 -6.70 -1.64 -2.22
C LYS A 84 -5.82 -0.39 -2.14
N VAL A 85 -4.62 -0.44 -2.73
CA VAL A 85 -3.78 0.76 -2.87
C VAL A 85 -4.50 1.81 -3.69
N ASP A 86 -5.13 1.42 -4.80
CA ASP A 86 -5.86 2.32 -5.69
C ASP A 86 -7.12 2.90 -5.02
N SER A 87 -7.86 2.08 -4.26
CA SER A 87 -9.03 2.53 -3.51
C SER A 87 -8.64 3.57 -2.47
N LEU A 88 -7.54 3.36 -1.74
CA LEU A 88 -7.03 4.32 -0.76
C LEU A 88 -6.56 5.62 -1.43
N CYS A 89 -5.86 5.53 -2.55
CA CYS A 89 -5.46 6.70 -3.34
C CYS A 89 -6.68 7.50 -3.83
N THR A 90 -7.75 6.79 -4.20
CA THR A 90 -9.02 7.40 -4.61
C THR A 90 -9.72 8.06 -3.44
N GLU A 91 -9.71 7.44 -2.26
CA GLU A 91 -10.30 7.99 -1.03
C GLU A 91 -9.60 9.26 -0.58
N ILE A 92 -8.26 9.29 -0.64
CA ILE A 92 -7.45 10.49 -0.37
C ILE A 92 -7.88 11.65 -1.28
N LYS A 93 -8.10 11.38 -2.57
CA LYS A 93 -8.52 12.41 -3.55
C LYS A 93 -9.97 12.88 -3.37
N LYS A 94 -10.86 12.03 -2.84
CA LYS A 94 -12.26 12.39 -2.58
C LYS A 94 -12.38 13.42 -1.46
N GLY A 95 -11.45 13.42 -0.51
CA GLY A 95 -11.52 14.29 0.67
C GLY A 95 -12.73 14.00 1.57
N GLY A 96 -13.17 15.02 2.31
CA GLY A 96 -14.34 14.96 3.19
C GLY A 96 -14.00 14.69 4.65
N GLU A 97 -15.01 14.42 5.47
CA GLU A 97 -14.82 14.23 6.92
C GLU A 97 -14.25 12.84 7.24
N TYR A 98 -13.40 12.79 8.28
CA TYR A 98 -12.86 11.55 8.83
C TYR A 98 -13.90 10.88 9.72
N GLU A 99 -14.40 9.70 9.31
CA GLU A 99 -15.19 8.86 10.21
C GLU A 99 -14.24 8.06 11.10
N HIS A 100 -14.23 8.39 12.39
CA HIS A 100 -13.41 7.69 13.35
C HIS A 100 -13.96 6.26 13.54
N THR A 101 -13.20 5.27 13.11
CA THR A 101 -13.58 3.84 13.25
C THR A 101 -13.41 3.31 14.68
N ILE A 102 -12.75 4.07 15.54
CA ILE A 102 -12.63 3.78 16.97
C ILE A 102 -13.85 4.41 17.63
N ALA A 103 -14.80 3.59 18.05
CA ALA A 103 -15.88 4.07 18.90
C ALA A 103 -15.23 4.65 20.17
N PRO A 104 -15.46 5.94 20.49
CA PRO A 104 -15.01 6.49 21.75
C PRO A 104 -15.61 5.66 22.87
N ASN A 105 -14.83 5.34 23.90
CA ASN A 105 -15.36 4.63 25.05
C ASN A 105 -16.45 5.51 25.70
N ASP A 106 -17.67 4.98 25.84
CA ASP A 106 -18.82 5.73 26.37
C ASP A 106 -18.57 6.29 27.78
N THR A 107 -17.63 5.68 28.50
CA THR A 107 -17.13 6.18 29.78
C THR A 107 -15.92 7.10 29.55
N PRO A 108 -16.06 8.43 29.66
CA PRO A 108 -14.94 9.34 29.60
C PRO A 108 -14.02 9.09 30.81
N ASN A 109 -12.81 8.58 30.55
CA ASN A 109 -11.81 8.37 31.62
C ASN A 109 -10.90 9.61 31.80
N PHE A 110 -11.44 10.80 31.56
CA PHE A 110 -10.70 12.06 31.65
C PHE A 110 -10.73 12.58 33.09
N ASN A 111 -9.83 12.07 33.94
CA ASN A 111 -9.39 12.80 35.12
C ASN A 111 -7.86 12.85 35.16
N ILE A 112 -7.26 13.39 34.10
CA ILE A 112 -5.83 13.71 34.09
C ILE A 112 -5.73 15.21 34.33
N ASN A 113 -5.50 15.59 35.58
CA ASN A 113 -5.21 16.97 35.94
C ASN A 113 -3.74 17.26 35.61
N TYR A 114 -3.47 17.72 34.39
CA TYR A 114 -2.14 18.10 33.91
C TYR A 114 -1.52 19.29 34.68
N PHE A 115 -2.30 19.96 35.53
CA PHE A 115 -1.88 21.11 36.33
C PHE A 115 -1.67 20.77 37.81
N HIS A 116 -1.69 19.50 38.19
CA HIS A 116 -1.39 19.11 39.57
C HIS A 116 0.12 19.16 39.83
N SER A 117 0.67 20.37 39.99
CA SER A 117 2.00 20.56 40.57
C SER A 117 1.97 20.01 42.00
N SER A 118 2.75 18.97 42.25
CA SER A 118 2.96 18.47 43.62
C SER A 118 3.67 19.55 44.42
N SER A 119 2.93 20.24 45.29
CA SER A 119 3.54 21.05 46.34
C SER A 119 4.06 20.11 47.44
N ARG A 120 5.38 20.02 47.56
CA ARG A 120 6.05 19.52 48.74
C ARG A 120 7.28 20.37 49.02
#